data_AF-A0A0G1P2V9-F1
#
_entry.id   AF-A0A0G1P2V9-F1
#
_cell.length_a   1.000
_cell.length_b   1.000
_cell.length_c   1.000
_cell.angle_alpha   90.00
_cell.angle_beta   90.00
_cell.angle_gamma   90.00
#
_symmetry.space_group_name_H-M   'P 1'
#
loop_
_entity.id
_entity.type
_entity.pdbx_description
1 polymer ?
#
loop_
_entity_poly.entity_id
_entity_poly.type
_entity_poly.pdbx_seq_one_letter_code
_entity_poly.pdbx_strand_id
1 'polypeptide(L)'
;MSSFSCVQDLLARRLWAVGAVKDKMHPDAVQRPSGERGFLLKLHEKDPDAPLSPVYFNLRTPGNPKPGPLVPAIVEIAGRALYAHCYQGGASVAEPNFRLIAGVPNAGDPFADAFAAVFNEDQVSNVPIIRMGKQTAPDGSRQVLGITNGGVSTGSSVFLVDDLITGADSKLEAVKVIQNAGGCVYDVAVLLDREQGGAQELRRRGINLHSVFKISELLAFYAVIGLMARGTYDEIMAYIKANSTG
;
A
#
# COMPACT_ATOMS: atom_id res chain seq x y z
N MET A 1 -19.15 14.04 2.17
CA MET A 1 -17.84 13.47 2.55
C MET A 1 -18.11 12.08 3.11
N SER A 2 -17.51 11.04 2.54
CA SER A 2 -17.61 9.71 3.14
C SER A 2 -16.85 9.76 4.47
N SER A 3 -17.53 9.53 5.58
CA SER A 3 -16.87 9.41 6.88
C SER A 3 -16.10 8.11 6.91
N PHE A 4 -14.80 8.17 7.23
CA PHE A 4 -14.04 6.97 7.57
C PHE A 4 -14.78 6.14 8.62
N SER A 5 -14.76 4.82 8.47
CA SER A 5 -15.19 3.91 9.52
C SER A 5 -14.32 4.12 10.78
N CYS A 6 -14.80 3.64 11.93
CA CYS A 6 -14.06 3.75 13.19
C CYS A 6 -12.62 3.22 13.09
N VAL A 7 -12.43 2.09 12.39
CA VAL A 7 -11.11 1.48 12.19
C VAL A 7 -10.22 2.29 11.23
N GLN A 8 -10.80 2.90 10.19
CA GLN A 8 -10.08 3.79 9.27
C GLN A 8 -9.64 5.09 9.94
N ASP A 9 -10.50 5.73 10.75
CA ASP A 9 -10.14 6.93 11.51
C ASP A 9 -8.99 6.62 12.49
N LEU A 10 -9.12 5.54 13.27
CA LEU A 10 -8.08 5.09 14.20
C LEU A 10 -6.75 4.83 13.47
N LEU A 11 -6.78 4.11 12.36
CA LEU A 11 -5.59 3.82 11.56
C LEU A 11 -4.96 5.12 11.04
N ALA A 12 -5.74 6.01 10.43
CA ALA A 12 -5.25 7.28 9.91
C ALA A 12 -4.55 8.10 10.99
N ARG A 13 -5.13 8.21 12.19
CA ARG A 13 -4.49 8.92 13.32
C ARG A 13 -3.19 8.26 13.76
N ARG A 14 -3.15 6.93 13.84
CA ARG A 14 -1.92 6.20 14.21
C ARG A 14 -0.82 6.36 13.17
N LEU A 15 -1.16 6.30 11.88
CA LEU A 15 -0.23 6.54 10.79
C LEU A 15 0.40 7.93 10.88
N TRP A 16 -0.39 8.98 11.16
CA TRP A 16 0.14 10.32 11.38
C TRP A 16 1.06 10.38 12.61
N ALA A 17 0.59 9.84 13.74
CA ALA A 17 1.29 9.93 15.03
C ALA A 17 2.69 9.29 15.02
N VAL A 18 2.90 8.24 14.22
CA VAL A 18 4.22 7.59 14.07
C VAL A 18 5.05 8.14 12.90
N GLY A 19 4.58 9.20 12.24
CA GLY A 19 5.24 9.76 11.07
C GLY A 19 5.23 8.80 9.87
N ALA A 20 4.23 7.93 9.74
CA ALA A 20 4.04 7.15 8.52
C ALA A 20 3.51 8.03 7.37
N VAL A 21 2.80 9.10 7.69
CA VAL A 21 2.43 10.20 6.78
C VAL A 21 3.10 11.47 7.27
N LYS A 22 3.82 12.15 6.38
CA LYS A 22 4.55 13.39 6.69
C LYS A 22 4.23 14.43 5.63
N ASP A 23 3.98 15.66 6.05
CA ASP A 23 4.02 16.80 5.14
C ASP A 23 5.37 17.51 5.20
N LYS A 24 5.59 18.48 4.32
CA LYS A 24 6.85 19.24 4.25
C LYS A 24 7.18 20.02 5.52
N MET A 25 6.27 20.14 6.50
CA MET A 25 6.55 20.79 7.78
C MET A 25 7.26 19.85 8.75
N HIS A 26 7.20 18.54 8.51
CA HIS A 26 7.89 17.53 9.31
C HIS A 26 9.41 17.76 9.33
N PRO A 27 10.11 17.53 10.46
CA PRO A 27 11.57 17.71 10.58
C PRO A 27 12.41 17.00 9.51
N ASP A 28 11.99 15.80 9.10
CA ASP A 28 12.64 15.02 8.04
C ASP A 28 12.58 15.62 6.63
N ALA A 29 11.78 16.67 6.39
CA ALA A 29 11.74 17.34 5.10
C ALA A 29 13.03 18.15 4.88
N VAL A 30 13.64 17.98 3.71
CA VAL A 30 14.84 18.73 3.32
C VAL A 30 14.47 20.14 2.85
N GLN A 31 15.37 21.09 3.04
CA GLN A 31 15.24 22.45 2.51
C GLN A 31 16.37 22.73 1.52
N ARG A 32 16.00 23.06 0.28
CA ARG A 32 16.96 23.48 -0.76
C ARG A 32 17.36 24.95 -0.57
N PRO A 33 18.50 25.39 -1.14
CA PRO A 33 18.91 26.81 -1.11
C PRO A 33 17.88 27.77 -1.72
N SER A 34 17.06 27.30 -2.65
CA SER A 34 15.94 28.05 -3.24
C SER A 34 14.82 28.38 -2.23
N GLY A 35 14.85 27.77 -1.04
CA GLY A 35 13.79 27.83 -0.04
C GLY A 35 12.74 26.74 -0.20
N GLU A 36 12.77 25.96 -1.27
CA GLU A 36 11.89 24.81 -1.49
C GLU A 36 12.09 23.77 -0.37
N ARG A 37 10.99 23.31 0.23
CA ARG A 37 11.01 22.32 1.31
C ARG A 37 10.11 21.14 0.98
N GLY A 38 10.61 19.93 1.18
CA GLY A 38 9.88 18.70 0.89
C GLY A 38 10.74 17.45 1.02
N PHE A 39 10.37 16.38 0.34
CA PHE A 39 11.01 15.07 0.47
C PHE A 39 11.67 14.62 -0.83
N LEU A 40 12.88 14.08 -0.69
CA LEU A 40 13.56 13.36 -1.76
C LEU A 40 12.90 12.00 -1.98
N LEU A 41 12.35 11.82 -3.17
CA LEU A 41 11.89 10.54 -3.71
C LEU A 41 12.98 9.88 -4.57
N LYS A 42 12.80 8.58 -4.89
CA LYS A 42 13.72 7.82 -5.75
C LYS A 42 13.99 8.49 -7.11
N LEU A 43 13.03 9.24 -7.65
CA LEU A 43 13.21 9.98 -8.90
C LEU A 43 14.39 10.96 -8.84
N HIS A 44 14.70 11.52 -7.67
CA HIS A 44 15.78 12.51 -7.51
C HIS A 44 17.18 11.89 -7.63
N GLU A 45 17.30 10.57 -7.62
CA GLU A 45 18.55 9.88 -7.97
C GLU A 45 18.87 10.06 -9.46
N LYS A 46 17.84 10.20 -10.31
CA LYS A 46 17.96 10.39 -11.77
C LYS A 46 17.81 11.85 -12.18
N ASP A 47 16.98 12.60 -11.47
CA ASP A 47 16.71 14.02 -11.70
C ASP A 47 16.80 14.80 -10.38
N PRO A 48 18.02 15.17 -9.94
CA PRO A 48 18.24 15.84 -8.64
C PRO A 48 17.50 17.17 -8.48
N ASP A 49 17.15 17.83 -9.58
CA ASP A 49 16.52 19.14 -9.62
C ASP A 49 14.99 19.07 -9.73
N ALA A 50 14.43 17.87 -9.93
CA ALA A 50 12.98 17.65 -9.92
C ALA A 50 12.32 18.24 -8.65
N PRO A 51 11.05 18.68 -8.73
CA PRO A 51 10.33 19.23 -7.58
C PRO A 51 10.26 18.25 -6.40
N LEU A 52 10.59 18.74 -5.21
CA LEU A 52 10.49 17.96 -3.98
C LEU A 52 9.04 17.58 -3.71
N SER A 53 8.82 16.38 -3.19
CA SER A 53 7.47 15.95 -2.80
C SER A 53 7.04 16.70 -1.54
N PRO A 54 5.89 17.39 -1.52
CA PRO A 54 5.39 18.07 -0.32
C PRO A 54 4.83 17.08 0.72
N VAL A 55 4.73 15.80 0.36
CA VAL A 55 4.22 14.72 1.21
C VAL A 55 5.11 13.47 1.10
N TYR A 56 5.22 12.70 2.17
CA TYR A 56 5.92 11.42 2.18
C TYR A 56 5.15 10.35 2.96
N PHE A 57 5.23 9.12 2.45
CA PHE A 57 4.56 7.96 3.03
C PHE A 57 5.59 6.86 3.30
N ASN A 58 5.61 6.33 4.52
CA ASN A 58 6.38 5.15 4.89
C ASN A 58 5.51 4.18 5.68
N LEU A 59 4.91 3.23 4.98
CA LEU A 59 4.01 2.21 5.53
C LEU A 59 4.74 0.89 5.83
N ARG A 60 6.07 0.94 6.02
CA ARG A 60 6.86 -0.26 6.28
C ARG A 60 7.00 -0.51 7.77
N THR A 61 7.24 -1.76 8.13
CA THR A 61 7.58 -2.15 9.50
C THR A 61 9.08 -1.95 9.77
N PRO A 62 9.51 -1.92 11.05
CA PRO A 62 10.93 -1.82 11.40
C PRO A 62 11.79 -2.96 10.84
N GLY A 63 11.23 -4.16 10.66
CA GLY A 63 11.93 -5.32 10.11
C GLY A 63 12.11 -5.31 8.58
N ASN A 64 11.56 -4.33 7.87
CA ASN A 64 11.73 -4.22 6.43
C ASN A 64 13.19 -3.82 6.08
N PRO A 65 13.80 -4.33 4.97
CA PRO A 65 15.12 -3.89 4.55
C PRO A 65 15.27 -2.38 4.31
N LYS A 66 14.15 -1.68 4.05
CA LYS A 66 14.05 -0.23 4.20
C LYS A 66 13.10 0.05 5.37
N PRO A 67 13.60 0.20 6.61
CA PRO A 67 12.76 0.26 7.80
C PRO A 67 11.70 1.36 7.74
N GLY A 68 10.57 1.10 8.40
CA GLY A 68 9.52 2.10 8.60
C GLY A 68 8.95 2.07 10.01
N PRO A 69 8.04 3.01 10.32
CA PRO A 69 7.59 3.27 11.67
C PRO A 69 6.43 2.37 12.15
N LEU A 70 5.90 1.48 11.29
CA LEU A 70 4.70 0.70 11.65
C LEU A 70 5.06 -0.46 12.59
N VAL A 71 4.84 -0.23 13.88
CA VAL A 71 4.94 -1.26 14.92
C VAL A 71 3.80 -2.29 14.80
N PRO A 72 3.94 -3.50 15.37
CA PRO A 72 2.96 -4.58 15.22
C PRO A 72 1.50 -4.19 15.52
N ALA A 73 1.26 -3.37 16.56
CA ALA A 73 -0.08 -2.91 16.91
C ALA A 73 -0.74 -2.08 15.79
N ILE A 74 0.02 -1.31 15.02
CA ILE A 74 -0.52 -0.54 13.88
C ILE A 74 -0.78 -1.47 12.70
N VAL A 75 0.07 -2.48 12.50
CA VAL A 75 -0.12 -3.50 11.46
C VAL A 75 -1.39 -4.32 11.73
N GLU A 76 -1.70 -4.63 12.98
CA GLU A 76 -2.95 -5.31 13.34
C GLU A 76 -4.18 -4.46 12.99
N ILE A 77 -4.17 -3.17 13.36
CA ILE A 77 -5.25 -2.24 12.99
C ILE A 77 -5.38 -2.15 11.46
N ALA A 78 -4.25 -2.13 10.74
CA ALA A 78 -4.21 -2.13 9.29
C ALA A 78 -4.81 -3.41 8.68
N GLY A 79 -4.52 -4.58 9.25
CA GLY A 79 -5.13 -5.85 8.86
C GLY A 79 -6.66 -5.84 9.03
N ARG A 80 -7.15 -5.35 10.18
CA ARG A 80 -8.59 -5.19 10.44
C ARG A 80 -9.24 -4.21 9.46
N ALA A 81 -8.57 -3.10 9.14
CA ALA A 81 -9.06 -2.12 8.18
C ALA A 81 -9.13 -2.69 6.76
N LEU A 82 -8.09 -3.41 6.32
CA LEU A 82 -8.08 -4.11 5.02
C LEU A 82 -9.21 -5.12 4.93
N TYR A 83 -9.35 -5.98 5.94
CA TYR A 83 -10.38 -7.01 5.99
C TYR A 83 -11.79 -6.40 5.92
N ALA A 84 -12.09 -5.44 6.81
CA ALA A 84 -13.40 -4.79 6.84
C ALA A 84 -13.71 -4.06 5.52
N HIS A 85 -12.73 -3.37 4.93
CA HIS A 85 -12.91 -2.67 3.65
C HIS A 85 -13.20 -3.65 2.51
N CYS A 86 -12.45 -4.75 2.42
CA CYS A 86 -12.64 -5.75 1.37
C CYS A 86 -13.97 -6.50 1.52
N TYR A 87 -14.38 -6.81 2.76
CA TYR A 87 -15.65 -7.46 3.04
C TYR A 87 -16.84 -6.57 2.64
N GLN A 88 -16.81 -5.29 3.02
CA GLN A 88 -17.85 -4.31 2.66
C GLN A 88 -17.85 -3.96 1.17
N GLY A 89 -16.68 -3.98 0.53
CA GLY A 89 -16.50 -3.67 -0.89
C GLY A 89 -16.92 -4.79 -1.85
N GLY A 90 -17.38 -5.93 -1.34
CA GLY A 90 -17.77 -7.07 -2.16
C GLY A 90 -16.59 -7.72 -2.88
N ALA A 91 -15.39 -7.65 -2.29
CA ALA A 91 -14.25 -8.44 -2.76
C ALA A 91 -14.59 -9.93 -2.71
N SER A 92 -13.77 -10.79 -3.34
CA SER A 92 -13.86 -12.26 -3.17
C SER A 92 -13.75 -12.72 -1.71
N VAL A 93 -13.58 -11.81 -0.75
CA VAL A 93 -13.64 -12.03 0.70
C VAL A 93 -15.08 -12.18 1.20
N ALA A 94 -16.06 -11.56 0.54
CA ALA A 94 -17.49 -11.72 0.86
C ALA A 94 -18.05 -13.08 0.41
N GLU A 95 -17.43 -13.69 -0.60
CA GLU A 95 -17.69 -15.05 -1.06
C GLU A 95 -16.34 -15.75 -1.20
N PRO A 96 -15.79 -16.40 -0.14
CA PRO A 96 -14.38 -16.85 -0.06
C PRO A 96 -14.06 -17.96 -1.06
N ASN A 97 -13.98 -17.58 -2.33
CA ASN A 97 -13.59 -18.38 -3.48
C ASN A 97 -12.08 -18.26 -3.73
N PHE A 98 -11.37 -17.45 -2.93
CA PHE A 98 -9.91 -17.47 -2.89
C PHE A 98 -9.39 -18.55 -1.92
N ARG A 99 -8.26 -19.15 -2.27
CA ARG A 99 -7.68 -20.29 -1.57
C ARG A 99 -6.36 -19.98 -0.87
N LEU A 100 -5.74 -18.84 -1.19
CA LEU A 100 -4.43 -18.45 -0.69
C LEU A 100 -4.36 -16.94 -0.49
N ILE A 101 -3.54 -16.50 0.45
CA ILE A 101 -3.18 -15.09 0.63
C ILE A 101 -1.69 -14.90 0.35
N ALA A 102 -1.32 -13.80 -0.27
CA ALA A 102 0.07 -13.44 -0.52
C ALA A 102 0.32 -11.96 -0.20
N GLY A 103 1.47 -11.66 0.39
CA GLY A 103 2.00 -10.30 0.48
C GLY A 103 2.91 -9.99 -0.71
N VAL A 104 2.87 -8.77 -1.24
CA VAL A 104 3.93 -8.31 -2.16
C VAL A 104 5.20 -8.06 -1.34
N PRO A 105 6.31 -8.74 -1.64
CA PRO A 105 7.49 -8.68 -0.79
C PRO A 105 8.17 -7.31 -0.85
N ASN A 106 8.69 -6.74 0.25
CA ASN A 106 8.63 -7.22 1.64
C ASN A 106 7.65 -6.35 2.47
N ALA A 107 7.03 -5.35 1.84
CA ALA A 107 6.21 -4.36 2.53
C ALA A 107 4.77 -4.87 2.74
N GLY A 108 4.24 -5.65 1.79
CA GLY A 108 2.93 -6.29 1.89
C GLY A 108 2.88 -7.48 2.84
N ASP A 109 4.00 -8.15 3.10
CA ASP A 109 4.06 -9.39 3.90
C ASP A 109 3.42 -9.27 5.31
N PRO A 110 3.74 -8.24 6.11
CA PRO A 110 3.12 -8.07 7.43
C PRO A 110 1.60 -7.78 7.34
N PHE A 111 1.15 -7.13 6.27
CA PHE A 111 -0.27 -6.83 6.07
C PHE A 111 -1.05 -8.04 5.58
N ALA A 112 -0.43 -8.91 4.78
CA ALA A 112 -0.99 -10.21 4.42
C ALA A 112 -1.19 -11.08 5.67
N ASP A 113 -0.23 -11.08 6.58
CA ASP A 113 -0.33 -11.81 7.86
C ASP A 113 -1.45 -11.27 8.74
N ALA A 114 -1.50 -9.94 8.93
CA ALA A 114 -2.53 -9.32 9.74
C ALA A 114 -3.93 -9.49 9.13
N PHE A 115 -4.06 -9.40 7.81
CA PHE A 115 -5.31 -9.69 7.11
C PHE A 115 -5.73 -11.15 7.33
N ALA A 116 -4.82 -12.10 7.14
CA ALA A 116 -5.09 -13.52 7.31
C ALA A 116 -5.50 -13.87 8.74
N ALA A 117 -4.88 -13.23 9.74
CA ALA A 117 -5.28 -13.40 11.14
C ALA A 117 -6.73 -12.99 11.37
N VAL A 118 -7.14 -11.82 10.86
CA VAL A 118 -8.53 -11.35 10.98
C VAL A 118 -9.49 -12.22 10.19
N PHE A 119 -9.12 -12.66 8.98
CA PHE A 119 -9.92 -13.59 8.19
C PHE A 119 -10.14 -14.91 8.94
N ASN A 120 -9.11 -15.47 9.56
CA ASN A 120 -9.18 -16.73 10.30
C ASN A 120 -9.93 -16.60 11.63
N GLU A 121 -9.98 -15.40 12.23
CA GLU A 121 -10.84 -15.11 13.40
C GLU A 121 -12.33 -15.13 13.01
N ASP A 122 -12.67 -14.64 11.83
CA ASP A 122 -14.06 -14.52 11.35
C ASP A 122 -14.59 -15.81 10.69
N GLN A 123 -13.70 -16.60 10.07
CA GLN A 123 -14.06 -17.76 9.27
C GLN A 123 -13.76 -19.09 9.97
N VAL A 124 -14.50 -20.14 9.60
CA VAL A 124 -14.36 -21.48 10.22
C VAL A 124 -13.06 -22.20 9.81
N SER A 125 -12.44 -21.80 8.70
CA SER A 125 -11.23 -22.43 8.16
C SER A 125 -10.08 -21.45 7.98
N ASN A 126 -8.89 -21.88 8.35
CA ASN A 126 -7.67 -21.11 8.12
C ASN A 126 -7.34 -21.02 6.63
N VAL A 127 -7.07 -19.81 6.15
CA VAL A 127 -6.53 -19.60 4.81
C VAL A 127 -4.99 -19.69 4.82
N PRO A 128 -4.38 -20.51 3.94
CA PRO A 128 -2.93 -20.57 3.83
C PRO A 128 -2.32 -19.29 3.26
N ILE A 129 -1.14 -18.94 3.74
CA ILE A 129 -0.33 -17.84 3.22
C ILE A 129 0.80 -18.41 2.36
N ILE A 130 1.02 -17.84 1.18
CA ILE A 130 2.19 -18.10 0.35
C ILE A 130 3.15 -16.91 0.43
N ARG A 131 4.45 -17.19 0.31
CA ARG A 131 5.50 -16.16 0.30
C ARG A 131 6.22 -16.11 -1.03
N MET A 132 6.64 -14.91 -1.42
CA MET A 132 7.44 -14.68 -2.61
C MET A 132 8.81 -14.11 -2.23
N GLY A 133 9.84 -14.55 -2.94
CA GLY A 133 11.18 -13.98 -2.81
C GLY A 133 11.31 -12.64 -3.52
N LYS A 134 12.25 -11.81 -3.08
CA LYS A 134 12.63 -10.57 -3.75
C LYS A 134 14.14 -10.49 -3.91
N GLN A 135 14.58 -10.12 -5.10
CA GLN A 135 15.98 -9.82 -5.38
C GLN A 135 16.16 -8.33 -5.65
N THR A 136 17.31 -7.80 -5.23
CA THR A 136 17.78 -6.49 -5.70
C THR A 136 18.91 -6.74 -6.68
N ALA A 137 18.77 -6.26 -7.91
CA ALA A 137 19.82 -6.34 -8.91
C ALA A 137 20.94 -5.32 -8.60
N PRO A 138 22.14 -5.46 -9.21
CA PRO A 138 23.25 -4.54 -8.98
C PRO A 138 22.93 -3.06 -9.28
N ASP A 139 21.99 -2.80 -10.20
CA ASP A 139 21.53 -1.45 -10.57
C ASP A 139 20.49 -0.86 -9.59
N GLY A 140 20.19 -1.57 -8.49
CA GLY A 140 19.22 -1.16 -7.48
C GLY A 140 17.75 -1.36 -7.89
N SER A 141 17.49 -1.93 -9.08
CA SER A 141 16.16 -2.43 -9.43
C SER A 141 15.82 -3.64 -8.55
N ARG A 142 14.53 -3.85 -8.29
CA ARG A 142 14.05 -4.93 -7.44
C ARG A 142 13.00 -5.73 -8.19
N GLN A 143 13.12 -7.04 -8.12
CA GLN A 143 12.24 -7.96 -8.83
C GLN A 143 11.65 -9.00 -7.87
N VAL A 144 10.37 -9.31 -8.04
CA VAL A 144 9.73 -10.47 -7.39
C VAL A 144 10.19 -11.75 -8.11
N LEU A 145 10.71 -12.73 -7.36
CA LEU A 145 11.33 -13.93 -7.92
C LEU A 145 10.34 -15.07 -8.18
N GLY A 146 9.94 -15.73 -7.10
CA GLY A 146 9.23 -17.01 -7.13
C GLY A 146 8.63 -17.32 -5.76
N ILE A 147 7.78 -18.34 -5.69
CA ILE A 147 7.20 -18.82 -4.43
C ILE A 147 8.30 -19.45 -3.57
N THR A 148 8.49 -18.95 -2.36
CA THR A 148 9.52 -19.40 -1.40
C THR A 148 8.94 -20.22 -0.25
N ASN A 149 7.65 -20.09 0.01
CA ASN A 149 6.94 -20.86 1.02
C ASN A 149 5.48 -21.09 0.62
N GLY A 150 4.95 -22.28 0.93
CA GLY A 150 3.64 -22.73 0.49
C GLY A 150 3.63 -23.26 -0.95
N GLY A 151 2.46 -23.66 -1.42
CA GLY A 151 2.26 -24.19 -2.76
C GLY A 151 1.06 -23.54 -3.44
N VAL A 152 1.17 -23.35 -4.75
CA VAL A 152 0.08 -22.87 -5.59
C VAL A 152 -0.34 -24.02 -6.49
N SER A 153 -1.51 -24.60 -6.22
CA SER A 153 -2.13 -25.56 -7.14
C SER A 153 -2.69 -24.84 -8.36
N THR A 154 -2.73 -25.52 -9.50
CA THR A 154 -3.34 -24.98 -10.72
C THR A 154 -4.79 -24.55 -10.46
N GLY A 155 -5.12 -23.32 -10.84
CA GLY A 155 -6.43 -22.71 -10.64
C GLY A 155 -6.66 -22.14 -9.24
N SER A 156 -5.67 -22.17 -8.33
CA SER A 156 -5.80 -21.54 -7.02
C SER A 156 -5.93 -20.03 -7.16
N SER A 157 -7.03 -19.49 -6.64
CA SER A 157 -7.21 -18.05 -6.51
C SER A 157 -6.42 -17.51 -5.32
N VAL A 158 -5.63 -16.47 -5.54
CA VAL A 158 -4.75 -15.83 -4.56
C VAL A 158 -5.21 -14.39 -4.33
N PHE A 159 -5.46 -14.05 -3.07
CA PHE A 159 -5.73 -12.68 -2.64
C PHE A 159 -4.41 -11.97 -2.32
N LEU A 160 -4.09 -10.93 -3.08
CA LEU A 160 -2.79 -10.25 -2.97
C LEU A 160 -2.92 -8.99 -2.09
N VAL A 161 -2.01 -8.82 -1.14
CA VAL A 161 -1.99 -7.68 -0.21
C VAL A 161 -0.68 -6.90 -0.34
N ASP A 162 -0.76 -5.58 -0.34
CA ASP A 162 0.42 -4.69 -0.31
C ASP A 162 0.23 -3.46 0.57
N ASP A 163 1.29 -2.69 0.81
CA ASP A 163 1.24 -1.47 1.60
C ASP A 163 0.57 -0.31 0.84
N LEU A 164 1.02 -0.04 -0.39
CA LEU A 164 0.51 1.04 -1.22
C LEU A 164 0.65 0.76 -2.72
N ILE A 165 -0.07 1.51 -3.54
CA ILE A 165 0.02 1.45 -5.00
C ILE A 165 0.25 2.82 -5.63
N THR A 166 1.14 2.86 -6.62
CA THR A 166 1.34 3.98 -7.56
C THR A 166 0.92 3.57 -8.97
N GLY A 167 1.81 2.99 -9.78
CA GLY A 167 1.58 2.53 -11.16
C GLY A 167 1.38 1.02 -11.31
N ALA A 168 1.23 0.28 -10.20
CA ALA A 168 1.02 -1.17 -10.13
C ALA A 168 2.21 -2.11 -10.45
N ASP A 169 3.36 -1.63 -10.94
CA ASP A 169 4.50 -2.47 -11.39
C ASP A 169 4.83 -3.66 -10.47
N SER A 170 5.07 -3.39 -9.17
CA SER A 170 5.45 -4.43 -8.21
C SER A 170 4.34 -5.47 -7.96
N LYS A 171 3.08 -5.06 -8.11
CA LYS A 171 1.93 -5.96 -7.97
C LYS A 171 1.79 -6.82 -9.21
N LEU A 172 2.03 -6.26 -10.39
CA LEU A 172 2.04 -7.02 -11.65
C LEU A 172 3.17 -8.05 -11.71
N GLU A 173 4.34 -7.74 -11.17
CA GLU A 173 5.41 -8.73 -11.00
C GLU A 173 4.97 -9.89 -10.10
N ALA A 174 4.36 -9.60 -8.95
CA ALA A 174 3.84 -10.61 -8.05
C ALA A 174 2.72 -11.45 -8.69
N VAL A 175 1.79 -10.81 -9.40
CA VAL A 175 0.74 -11.48 -10.18
C VAL A 175 1.35 -12.45 -11.19
N LYS A 176 2.38 -12.03 -11.92
CA LYS A 176 3.07 -12.89 -12.90
C LYS A 176 3.73 -14.10 -12.22
N VAL A 177 4.36 -13.91 -11.07
CA VAL A 177 4.94 -15.01 -10.29
C VAL A 177 3.87 -16.02 -9.87
N ILE A 178 2.72 -15.55 -9.39
CA ILE A 178 1.59 -16.40 -9.00
C ILE A 178 1.02 -17.14 -10.21
N GLN A 179 0.83 -16.46 -11.34
CA GLN A 179 0.33 -17.05 -12.58
C GLN A 179 1.27 -18.13 -13.13
N ASN A 180 2.59 -17.89 -13.08
CA ASN A 180 3.59 -18.88 -13.48
C ASN A 180 3.58 -20.13 -12.58
N ALA A 181 3.14 -19.99 -11.32
CA ALA A 181 2.92 -21.11 -10.40
C ALA A 181 1.54 -21.77 -10.57
N GLY A 182 0.75 -21.38 -11.58
CA GLY A 182 -0.58 -21.93 -11.86
C GLY A 182 -1.73 -21.25 -11.12
N GLY A 183 -1.48 -20.19 -10.36
CA GLY A 183 -2.51 -19.45 -9.62
C GLY A 183 -3.20 -18.36 -10.44
N CYS A 184 -4.24 -17.77 -9.88
CA CYS A 184 -4.96 -16.62 -10.45
C CYS A 184 -5.07 -15.52 -9.39
N VAL A 185 -4.93 -14.26 -9.77
CA VAL A 185 -5.13 -13.11 -8.89
C VAL A 185 -6.27 -12.28 -9.47
N TYR A 186 -7.37 -12.16 -8.73
CA TYR A 186 -8.53 -11.35 -9.12
C TYR A 186 -8.65 -10.07 -8.30
N ASP A 187 -8.09 -10.08 -7.08
CA ASP A 187 -8.20 -8.99 -6.13
C ASP A 187 -6.84 -8.64 -5.55
N VAL A 188 -6.58 -7.34 -5.44
CA VAL A 188 -5.43 -6.75 -4.76
C VAL A 188 -5.94 -5.79 -3.70
N ALA A 189 -5.50 -5.95 -2.45
CA ALA A 189 -5.79 -5.03 -1.36
C ALA A 189 -4.57 -4.21 -0.96
N VAL A 190 -4.74 -2.91 -0.75
CA VAL A 190 -3.67 -2.00 -0.29
C VAL A 190 -4.17 -1.06 0.80
N LEU A 191 -3.26 -0.55 1.63
CA LEU A 191 -3.64 0.50 2.58
C LEU A 191 -3.84 1.84 1.89
N LEU A 192 -2.99 2.17 0.92
CA LEU A 192 -3.02 3.48 0.27
C LEU A 192 -2.95 3.38 -1.26
N ASP A 193 -3.99 3.86 -1.93
CA ASP A 193 -3.94 4.22 -3.35
C ASP A 193 -3.45 5.67 -3.48
N ARG A 194 -2.30 5.86 -4.15
CA ARG A 194 -1.74 7.19 -4.41
C ARG A 194 -2.41 7.90 -5.60
N GLU A 195 -3.37 7.26 -6.27
CA GLU A 195 -4.13 7.83 -7.39
C GLU A 195 -3.23 8.24 -8.57
N GLN A 196 -2.22 7.41 -8.85
CA GLN A 196 -1.21 7.61 -9.90
C GLN A 196 -1.30 6.52 -10.99
N GLY A 197 -2.51 6.09 -11.35
CA GLY A 197 -2.76 5.20 -12.50
C GLY A 197 -2.82 3.69 -12.18
N GLY A 198 -2.38 3.27 -11.00
CA GLY A 198 -2.27 1.84 -10.65
C GLY A 198 -3.61 1.11 -10.57
N ALA A 199 -4.67 1.78 -10.07
CA ALA A 199 -6.02 1.23 -10.08
C ALA A 199 -6.51 0.92 -11.50
N GLN A 200 -6.25 1.85 -12.44
CA GLN A 200 -6.62 1.70 -13.84
C GLN A 200 -5.79 0.62 -14.53
N GLU A 201 -4.50 0.53 -14.21
CA GLU A 201 -3.60 -0.52 -14.74
C GLU A 201 -4.03 -1.92 -14.30
N LEU A 202 -4.34 -2.12 -13.02
CA LEU A 202 -4.88 -3.39 -12.52
C LEU A 202 -6.22 -3.73 -13.19
N ARG A 203 -7.13 -2.75 -13.29
CA ARG A 203 -8.45 -2.95 -13.91
C ARG A 203 -8.34 -3.36 -15.38
N ARG A 204 -7.39 -2.79 -16.13
CA ARG A 204 -7.11 -3.17 -17.53
C ARG A 204 -6.72 -4.65 -17.69
N ARG A 205 -6.29 -5.30 -16.61
CA ARG A 205 -5.91 -6.72 -16.55
C ARG A 205 -6.97 -7.59 -15.86
N GLY A 206 -8.16 -7.05 -15.59
CA GLY A 206 -9.23 -7.77 -14.92
C GLY A 206 -8.99 -7.99 -13.43
N ILE A 207 -8.13 -7.17 -12.80
CA ILE A 207 -7.80 -7.25 -11.38
C ILE A 207 -8.47 -6.08 -10.65
N ASN A 208 -9.23 -6.38 -9.62
CA ASN A 208 -9.89 -5.40 -8.77
C ASN A 208 -8.90 -4.88 -7.71
N LEU A 209 -8.85 -3.57 -7.55
CA LEU A 209 -8.12 -2.92 -6.46
C LEU A 209 -9.08 -2.55 -5.33
N HIS A 210 -8.73 -2.95 -4.11
CA HIS A 210 -9.36 -2.54 -2.86
C HIS A 210 -8.38 -1.68 -2.08
N SER A 211 -8.71 -0.42 -1.80
CA SER A 211 -7.81 0.51 -1.10
C SER A 211 -8.48 1.09 0.14
N VAL A 212 -7.87 0.85 1.30
CA VAL A 212 -8.39 1.38 2.59
C VAL A 212 -8.48 2.91 2.54
N PHE A 213 -7.49 3.55 1.92
CA PHE A 213 -7.46 4.98 1.69
C PHE A 213 -7.10 5.29 0.24
N LYS A 214 -7.80 6.28 -0.33
CA LYS A 214 -7.23 7.11 -1.40
C LYS A 214 -6.43 8.25 -0.79
N ILE A 215 -5.33 8.65 -1.44
CA ILE A 215 -4.50 9.76 -0.97
C ILE A 215 -5.32 11.04 -0.81
N SER A 216 -6.22 11.36 -1.74
CA SER A 216 -7.05 12.57 -1.65
C SER A 216 -7.92 12.58 -0.40
N GLU A 217 -8.48 11.42 -0.04
CA GLU A 217 -9.39 11.26 1.10
C GLU A 217 -8.63 11.30 2.42
N LEU A 218 -7.49 10.62 2.50
CA LEU A 218 -6.65 10.60 3.69
C LEU A 218 -6.10 11.98 4.03
N LEU A 219 -5.62 12.73 3.03
CA LEU A 219 -5.10 14.07 3.25
C LEU A 219 -6.21 15.07 3.56
N ALA A 220 -7.39 14.94 2.92
CA ALA A 220 -8.55 15.76 3.26
C ALA A 220 -9.00 15.50 4.72
N PHE A 221 -8.98 14.25 5.17
CA PHE A 221 -9.25 13.90 6.55
C PHE A 221 -8.28 14.60 7.51
N TYR A 222 -6.96 14.55 7.26
CA TYR A 222 -5.98 15.25 8.09
C TYR A 222 -6.16 16.76 8.12
N ALA A 223 -6.59 17.37 7.00
CA ALA A 223 -6.91 18.79 6.94
C ALA A 223 -8.15 19.13 7.80
N VAL A 224 -9.19 18.29 7.74
CA VAL A 224 -10.43 18.48 8.52
C VAL A 224 -10.18 18.36 10.03
N ILE A 225 -9.35 17.40 10.45
CA ILE A 225 -9.07 17.19 11.87
C ILE A 225 -7.92 18.06 12.42
N GLY A 226 -7.40 18.99 11.60
CA GLY A 226 -6.41 19.98 12.02
C GLY A 226 -4.98 19.45 12.16
N LEU A 227 -4.68 18.25 11.67
CA LEU A 227 -3.31 17.72 11.64
C LEU A 227 -2.51 18.26 10.46
N MET A 228 -3.19 18.67 9.38
CA MET A 228 -2.58 19.27 8.19
C MET A 228 -3.20 20.65 7.93
N ALA A 229 -2.37 21.64 7.61
CA ALA A 229 -2.88 22.95 7.19
C ALA A 229 -3.56 22.85 5.81
N ARG A 230 -4.67 23.58 5.61
CA ARG A 230 -5.41 23.53 4.35
C ARG A 230 -4.55 23.91 3.12
N GLY A 231 -3.71 24.92 3.26
CA GLY A 231 -2.78 25.31 2.20
C GLY A 231 -1.78 24.20 1.82
N THR A 232 -1.31 23.44 2.81
CA THR A 232 -0.45 22.26 2.56
C THR A 232 -1.21 21.16 1.81
N TYR A 233 -2.47 20.91 2.16
CA TYR A 233 -3.32 19.98 1.42
C TYR A 233 -3.47 20.39 -0.05
N ASP A 234 -3.82 21.66 -0.31
CA ASP A 234 -4.05 22.16 -1.67
C ASP A 234 -2.76 22.07 -2.52
N GLU A 235 -1.60 22.37 -1.92
CA GLU A 235 -0.28 22.19 -2.54
C GLU A 235 0.03 20.74 -2.88
N ILE A 236 -0.22 19.80 -1.94
CA ILE A 236 0.00 18.37 -2.19
C ILE A 236 -0.90 17.88 -3.33
N MET A 237 -2.16 18.29 -3.36
CA MET A 237 -3.08 17.89 -4.44
C MET A 237 -2.65 18.46 -5.80
N ALA A 238 -2.13 19.69 -5.84
CA ALA A 238 -1.54 20.26 -7.05
C ALA A 238 -0.30 19.49 -7.51
N TYR A 239 0.59 19.13 -6.57
CA TYR A 239 1.76 18.30 -6.86
C TYR A 239 1.39 16.92 -7.41
N ILE A 240 0.41 16.23 -6.80
CA ILE A 240 -0.06 14.93 -7.28
C ILE A 240 -0.62 15.07 -8.69
N LYS A 241 -1.48 16.06 -8.95
CA LYS A 241 -2.06 16.28 -10.27
C LYS A 241 -1.01 16.55 -11.35
N ALA A 242 0.05 17.29 -11.02
CA ALA A 242 1.15 17.56 -11.95
C ALA A 242 2.03 16.33 -12.22
N ASN A 243 2.07 15.37 -11.29
CA ASN A 243 2.91 14.17 -11.34
C ASN A 243 2.12 12.86 -11.54
N SER A 244 0.81 12.95 -11.78
CA SER A 244 0.00 11.82 -12.24
C SER A 244 0.18 11.70 -13.75
N THR A 245 1.04 10.80 -14.18
CA THR A 245 1.08 10.35 -15.57
C THR A 245 -0.26 9.69 -15.91
N GLY A 246 -0.93 10.19 -16.96
CA GLY A 246 -2.13 9.57 -17.53
C GLY A 246 -1.88 8.21 -18.16
#